data_AF-A0A3N5LGE1-F1
#
_entry.id   AF-A0A3N5LGE1-F1
#
_cell.length_a   1.000
_cell.length_b   1.000
_cell.length_c   1.000
_cell.angle_alpha   90.00
_cell.angle_beta   90.00
_cell.angle_gamma   90.00
#
_symmetry.space_group_name_H-M   'P 1'
#
loop_
_entity.id
_entity.type
_entity.pdbx_description
1 polymer ?
#
loop_
_entity_poly.entity_id
_entity_poly.type
_entity_poly.pdbx_seq_one_letter_code
_entity_poly.pdbx_strand_id
1 'polypeptide(L)'
;MFAIGGLIPLVILAGIVYLIVRAVQGRERREASPESTGRAVRRLFHYALLFASLLIAAFGIIGLFAAILESDETIAGDASDLAVPLALTIVGVPLFAGLALWSRRCLVADPDEQRSIAWVLYLSGSLLVSLVGSIIMLSEALSWAFGSETTGGASSLAAACVWLAIWAAHWWVGARYEPLDELRTQRLAGSAIALWVGAGFLIATASAALSWVYDELFRTTIGSTIGDDLRNMAPPAVIGAVAWWWYWLHHAVRDRRTGLWNGYTLLVGVLPGLMVMLVGAAIGLFTTLDWAFGSPDEGAADQFAVMPVALSLMVVGAGVLFYHRGLAWRRHTEARAEIDRVYDYVVTAVGLVATGIALVTLIVAGIQAIAPAPVAEGGDSDIQPLLLAITLFVIGGPLWWYFWSRVQRYAVADPVEARSPSRRLYLFLSFGVGGVAAVISLIVALATVLRDLLDGVPAERHVHGWQ
;
A
#
# COMPACT_ATOMS: atom_id res chain seq x y z
N MET A 1 -4.05 10.36 13.49
CA MET A 1 -3.66 9.90 12.13
C MET A 1 -3.01 8.49 12.09
N PHE A 2 -2.80 7.82 13.24
CA PHE A 2 -2.18 6.48 13.33
C PHE A 2 -3.09 5.28 12.96
N ALA A 3 -4.42 5.45 12.91
CA ALA A 3 -5.35 4.33 12.69
C ALA A 3 -5.42 3.83 11.22
N ILE A 4 -5.08 4.67 10.24
CA ILE A 4 -5.11 4.28 8.82
C ILE A 4 -3.90 3.39 8.47
N GLY A 5 -2.78 3.54 9.19
CA GLY A 5 -1.56 2.73 8.98
C GLY A 5 -1.72 1.25 9.34
N GLY A 6 -2.57 0.91 10.33
CA GLY A 6 -2.77 -0.48 10.77
C GLY A 6 -3.65 -1.33 9.84
N LEU A 7 -4.48 -0.70 9.00
CA LEU A 7 -5.37 -1.41 8.07
C LEU A 7 -4.68 -1.80 6.76
N ILE A 8 -3.64 -1.06 6.37
CA ILE A 8 -2.91 -1.30 5.12
C ILE A 8 -2.25 -2.70 5.10
N PRO A 9 -1.55 -3.17 6.16
CA PRO A 9 -1.00 -4.52 6.21
C PRO A 9 -2.07 -5.62 6.11
N LEU A 10 -3.23 -5.42 6.73
CA LEU A 10 -4.35 -6.37 6.70
C LEU A 10 -5.01 -6.45 5.33
N VAL A 11 -5.20 -5.32 4.65
CA VAL A 11 -5.74 -5.28 3.29
C VAL A 11 -4.74 -5.88 2.28
N ILE A 12 -3.44 -5.64 2.47
CA ILE A 12 -2.40 -6.25 1.65
C ILE A 12 -2.36 -7.78 1.88
N LEU A 13 -2.40 -8.23 3.13
CA LEU A 13 -2.44 -9.65 3.47
C LEU A 13 -3.69 -10.33 2.91
N ALA A 14 -4.87 -9.73 3.09
CA ALA A 14 -6.14 -10.24 2.55
C ALA A 14 -6.14 -10.25 1.01
N GLY A 15 -5.59 -9.22 0.37
CA GLY A 15 -5.44 -9.14 -1.08
C GLY A 15 -4.49 -10.20 -1.62
N ILE A 16 -3.38 -10.45 -0.93
CA ILE A 16 -2.42 -11.51 -1.30
C ILE A 16 -3.07 -12.89 -1.13
N VAL A 17 -3.72 -13.16 0.00
CA VAL A 17 -4.45 -14.42 0.24
C VAL A 17 -5.52 -14.62 -0.84
N TYR A 18 -6.29 -13.59 -1.17
CA TYR A 18 -7.30 -13.63 -2.23
C TYR A 18 -6.70 -13.94 -3.60
N LEU A 19 -5.61 -13.26 -3.98
CA LEU A 19 -4.95 -13.48 -5.27
C LEU A 19 -4.37 -14.89 -5.37
N ILE A 20 -3.79 -15.39 -4.28
CA ILE A 20 -3.27 -16.75 -4.19
C ILE A 20 -4.43 -17.76 -4.33
N VAL A 21 -5.52 -17.62 -3.58
CA VAL A 21 -6.71 -18.48 -3.67
C VAL A 21 -7.31 -18.46 -5.08
N ARG A 22 -7.41 -17.28 -5.71
CA ARG A 22 -7.99 -17.12 -7.04
C ARG A 22 -7.11 -17.69 -8.15
N ALA A 23 -5.80 -17.50 -8.08
CA ALA A 23 -4.85 -18.08 -9.03
C ALA A 23 -4.85 -19.61 -8.98
N VAL A 24 -5.15 -20.16 -7.81
CA VAL A 24 -5.22 -21.59 -7.52
C VAL A 24 -6.54 -22.21 -7.98
N GLN A 25 -7.68 -21.59 -7.67
CA GLN A 25 -9.01 -22.10 -8.08
C GLN A 25 -9.20 -22.16 -9.60
N GLY A 26 -8.48 -21.30 -10.35
CA GLY A 26 -8.48 -21.35 -11.82
C GLY A 26 -7.81 -22.61 -12.41
N ARG A 27 -6.98 -23.33 -11.63
CA ARG A 27 -6.21 -24.49 -12.07
C ARG A 27 -6.93 -25.82 -11.82
N GLU A 28 -7.53 -26.02 -10.64
CA GLU A 28 -8.23 -27.28 -10.30
C GLU A 28 -9.46 -27.54 -11.18
N ARG A 29 -10.11 -26.49 -11.69
CA ARG A 29 -11.25 -26.63 -12.62
C ARG A 29 -10.89 -27.29 -13.95
N ARG A 30 -9.60 -27.36 -14.33
CA ARG A 30 -9.17 -27.96 -15.61
C ARG A 30 -8.87 -29.46 -15.54
N GLU A 31 -8.71 -30.06 -14.36
CA GLU A 31 -8.17 -31.43 -14.21
C GLU A 31 -8.97 -32.35 -13.26
N ALA A 32 -10.11 -31.92 -12.71
CA ALA A 32 -10.76 -32.67 -11.62
C ALA A 32 -11.46 -33.97 -12.07
N SER A 33 -10.96 -35.10 -11.57
CA SER A 33 -11.75 -36.33 -11.33
C SER A 33 -12.27 -36.33 -9.88
N PRO A 34 -13.35 -37.07 -9.54
CA PRO A 34 -13.88 -37.09 -8.17
C PRO A 34 -12.86 -37.53 -7.11
N GLU A 35 -11.96 -38.46 -7.46
CA GLU A 35 -10.90 -38.96 -6.56
C GLU A 35 -9.78 -37.93 -6.31
N SER A 36 -9.49 -37.03 -7.27
CA SER A 36 -8.48 -35.98 -7.09
C SER A 36 -8.96 -34.86 -6.15
N THR A 37 -10.27 -34.55 -6.17
CA THR A 37 -10.86 -33.49 -5.35
C THR A 37 -10.81 -33.83 -3.86
N GLY A 38 -11.17 -35.06 -3.47
CA GLY A 38 -11.11 -35.48 -2.06
C GLY A 38 -9.69 -35.44 -1.49
N ARG A 39 -8.69 -35.79 -2.31
CA ARG A 39 -7.27 -35.71 -1.92
C ARG A 39 -6.81 -34.26 -1.75
N ALA A 40 -7.20 -33.37 -2.65
CA ALA A 40 -6.87 -31.94 -2.58
C ALA A 40 -7.47 -31.26 -1.33
N VAL A 41 -8.75 -31.52 -1.05
CA VAL A 41 -9.43 -30.98 0.15
C VAL A 41 -8.75 -31.46 1.42
N ARG A 42 -8.40 -32.74 1.53
CA ARG A 42 -7.68 -33.27 2.69
C ARG A 42 -6.33 -32.59 2.89
N ARG A 43 -5.55 -32.38 1.82
CA ARG A 43 -4.27 -31.65 1.87
C ARG A 43 -4.48 -30.21 2.35
N LEU A 44 -5.50 -29.53 1.82
CA LEU A 44 -5.83 -28.16 2.22
C LEU A 44 -6.15 -28.05 3.71
N PHE A 45 -7.00 -28.92 4.24
CA PHE A 45 -7.32 -28.95 5.67
C PHE A 45 -6.09 -29.23 6.54
N HIS A 46 -5.27 -30.21 6.15
CA HIS A 46 -4.04 -30.54 6.87
C HIS A 46 -3.07 -29.35 6.93
N TYR A 47 -2.78 -28.73 5.79
CA TYR A 47 -1.86 -27.61 5.73
C TYR A 47 -2.42 -26.31 6.34
N ALA A 48 -3.74 -26.11 6.31
CA ALA A 48 -4.39 -25.04 7.05
C ALA A 48 -4.26 -25.26 8.57
N LEU A 49 -4.44 -26.49 9.05
CA LEU A 49 -4.25 -26.84 10.45
C LEU A 49 -2.78 -26.67 10.87
N LEU A 50 -1.84 -27.08 10.03
CA LEU A 50 -0.42 -26.85 10.25
C LEU A 50 -0.10 -25.36 10.37
N PHE A 51 -0.63 -24.53 9.46
CA PHE A 51 -0.48 -23.07 9.51
C PHE A 51 -1.08 -22.46 10.79
N ALA A 52 -2.31 -22.85 11.14
CA ALA A 52 -2.96 -22.37 12.36
C ALA A 52 -2.18 -22.75 13.62
N SER A 53 -1.71 -24.00 13.71
CA SER A 53 -0.89 -24.46 14.84
C SER A 53 0.46 -23.73 14.93
N LEU A 54 1.08 -23.37 13.79
CA LEU A 54 2.29 -22.55 13.76
C LEU A 54 2.05 -21.17 14.39
N LEU A 55 0.94 -20.51 14.02
CA LEU A 55 0.59 -19.19 14.58
C LEU A 55 0.29 -19.27 16.07
N ILE A 56 -0.49 -20.27 16.49
CA ILE A 56 -0.80 -20.51 17.91
C ILE A 56 0.49 -20.73 18.71
N ALA A 57 1.40 -21.56 18.21
CA ALA A 57 2.70 -21.79 18.83
C ALA A 57 3.55 -20.51 18.88
N ALA A 58 3.61 -19.74 17.80
CA ALA A 58 4.35 -18.49 17.73
C ALA A 58 3.85 -17.47 18.75
N PHE A 59 2.53 -17.18 18.77
CA PHE A 59 1.94 -16.23 19.72
C PHE A 59 2.07 -16.71 21.17
N GLY A 60 1.95 -18.01 21.43
CA GLY A 60 2.19 -18.58 22.75
C GLY A 60 3.63 -18.33 23.24
N ILE A 61 4.62 -18.67 22.41
CA ILE A 61 6.04 -18.49 22.74
C ILE A 61 6.38 -17.00 22.92
N ILE A 62 5.88 -16.14 22.04
CA ILE A 62 6.08 -14.68 22.12
C ILE A 62 5.49 -14.14 23.43
N GLY A 63 4.25 -14.51 23.76
CA GLY A 63 3.61 -14.07 24.99
C GLY A 63 4.32 -14.58 26.25
N LEU A 64 4.88 -15.79 26.23
CA LEU A 64 5.69 -16.28 27.35
C LEU A 64 6.98 -15.48 27.51
N PHE A 65 7.65 -15.13 26.42
CA PHE A 65 8.82 -14.25 26.49
C PHE A 65 8.46 -12.86 27.01
N ALA A 66 7.36 -12.28 26.55
CA ALA A 66 6.88 -10.99 27.04
C ALA A 66 6.63 -11.03 28.55
N ALA A 67 5.89 -12.04 29.02
CA ALA A 67 5.59 -12.18 30.44
C ALA A 67 6.84 -12.39 31.33
N ILE A 68 7.88 -13.07 30.82
CA ILE A 68 9.15 -13.25 31.55
C ILE A 68 9.98 -11.95 31.58
N LEU A 69 9.95 -11.17 30.50
CA LEU A 69 10.79 -9.99 30.34
C LEU A 69 10.18 -8.72 30.94
N GLU A 70 8.86 -8.67 31.11
CA GLU A 70 8.12 -7.51 31.62
C GLU A 70 7.74 -7.64 33.11
N SER A 71 8.07 -8.76 33.77
CA SER A 71 7.65 -9.06 35.15
C SER A 71 8.24 -8.16 36.25
N ASP A 72 9.14 -7.23 35.92
CA ASP A 72 9.82 -6.36 36.90
C ASP A 72 9.10 -5.03 37.18
N GLU A 73 8.07 -4.63 36.41
CA GLU A 73 7.45 -3.30 36.58
C GLU A 73 6.29 -3.23 37.59
N THR A 74 5.73 -4.35 38.06
CA THR A 74 4.92 -4.37 39.30
C THR A 74 4.63 -5.81 39.68
N ILE A 75 4.97 -6.19 40.92
CA ILE A 75 4.61 -7.48 41.52
C ILE A 75 3.10 -7.48 41.81
N ALA A 76 2.31 -7.56 40.75
CA ALA A 76 0.87 -7.83 40.71
C ALA A 76 0.40 -8.20 39.29
N GLY A 77 1.26 -8.82 38.47
CA GLY A 77 0.83 -9.43 37.20
C GLY A 77 -0.10 -10.60 37.49
N ASP A 78 -1.34 -10.50 37.02
CA ASP A 78 -2.44 -11.40 37.35
C ASP A 78 -2.13 -12.80 36.80
N ALA A 79 -2.48 -13.88 37.50
CA ALA A 79 -2.26 -15.26 36.99
C ALA A 79 -2.95 -15.47 35.62
N SER A 80 -3.92 -14.61 35.29
CA SER A 80 -4.56 -14.45 34.00
C SER A 80 -3.60 -14.11 32.86
N ASP A 81 -2.58 -13.27 33.09
CA ASP A 81 -1.69 -12.74 32.05
C ASP A 81 -0.74 -13.82 31.49
N LEU A 82 -0.38 -14.80 32.33
CA LEU A 82 0.43 -15.94 31.92
C LEU A 82 -0.40 -17.11 31.36
N ALA A 83 -1.68 -17.20 31.74
CA ALA A 83 -2.53 -18.35 31.41
C ALA A 83 -2.72 -18.52 29.89
N VAL A 84 -2.95 -17.41 29.17
CA VAL A 84 -3.19 -17.46 27.72
C VAL A 84 -1.91 -17.86 26.96
N PRO A 85 -0.75 -17.20 27.12
CA PRO A 85 0.49 -17.62 26.44
C PRO A 85 0.91 -19.05 26.77
N LEU A 86 0.71 -19.48 28.02
CA LEU A 86 1.02 -20.83 28.46
C LEU A 86 0.10 -21.87 27.82
N ALA A 87 -1.21 -21.62 27.78
CA ALA A 87 -2.17 -22.48 27.10
C ALA A 87 -1.87 -22.61 25.60
N LEU A 88 -1.59 -21.48 24.93
CA LEU A 88 -1.22 -21.45 23.50
C LEU A 88 0.06 -22.23 23.25
N THR A 89 1.06 -22.16 24.14
CA THR A 89 2.34 -22.88 23.98
C THR A 89 2.17 -24.37 24.20
N ILE A 90 1.52 -24.77 25.29
CA ILE A 90 1.32 -26.18 25.67
C ILE A 90 0.50 -26.93 24.62
N VAL A 91 -0.49 -26.27 24.01
CA VAL A 91 -1.32 -26.88 22.96
C VAL A 91 -0.67 -26.73 21.58
N GLY A 92 -0.22 -25.52 21.25
CA GLY A 92 0.25 -25.16 19.91
C GLY A 92 1.55 -25.84 19.52
N VAL A 93 2.56 -25.85 20.40
CA VAL A 93 3.90 -26.38 20.06
C VAL A 93 3.85 -27.89 19.77
N PRO A 94 3.25 -28.74 20.63
CA PRO A 94 3.17 -30.17 20.34
C PRO A 94 2.32 -30.49 19.11
N LEU A 95 1.21 -29.77 18.91
CA LEU A 95 0.35 -29.93 17.75
C LEU A 95 1.11 -29.59 16.46
N PHE A 96 1.78 -28.44 16.42
CA PHE A 96 2.60 -28.03 15.28
C PHE A 96 3.72 -29.03 15.02
N ALA A 97 4.47 -29.44 16.05
CA ALA A 97 5.56 -30.39 15.91
C ALA A 97 5.07 -31.74 15.34
N GLY A 98 3.95 -32.27 15.85
CA GLY A 98 3.35 -33.50 15.34
C GLY A 98 2.95 -33.40 13.86
N LEU A 99 2.24 -32.34 13.49
CA LEU A 99 1.82 -32.10 12.11
C LEU A 99 3.01 -31.81 11.18
N ALA A 100 4.04 -31.12 11.64
CA ALA A 100 5.25 -30.83 10.87
C ALA A 100 6.06 -32.10 10.61
N LEU A 101 6.21 -32.97 11.62
CA LEU A 101 6.87 -34.27 11.47
C LEU A 101 6.10 -35.18 10.51
N TRP A 102 4.77 -35.18 10.59
CA TRP A 102 3.93 -35.92 9.64
C TRP A 102 4.06 -35.37 8.22
N SER A 103 3.98 -34.05 8.05
CA SER A 103 4.16 -33.37 6.76
C SER A 103 5.51 -33.68 6.14
N ARG A 104 6.59 -33.66 6.94
CA ARG A 104 7.93 -34.03 6.47
C ARG A 104 7.96 -35.46 5.92
N ARG A 105 7.31 -36.42 6.60
CA ARG A 105 7.23 -37.80 6.10
C ARG A 105 6.47 -37.88 4.79
N CYS A 106 5.34 -37.18 4.67
CA CYS A 106 4.56 -37.11 3.43
C CYS A 106 5.34 -36.51 2.26
N LEU A 107 6.03 -35.38 2.48
CA LEU A 107 6.84 -34.70 1.46
C LEU A 107 8.01 -35.55 0.98
N VAL A 108 8.59 -36.39 1.85
CA VAL A 108 9.66 -37.33 1.48
C VAL A 108 9.11 -38.54 0.71
N ALA A 109 7.92 -39.01 1.09
CA ALA A 109 7.32 -40.21 0.50
C ALA A 109 6.64 -39.95 -0.86
N ASP A 110 6.07 -38.76 -1.07
CA ASP A 110 5.28 -38.42 -2.26
C ASP A 110 5.76 -37.09 -2.90
N PRO A 111 6.45 -37.14 -4.06
CA PRO A 111 6.83 -35.95 -4.81
C PRO A 111 5.65 -35.06 -5.26
N ASP A 112 4.45 -35.63 -5.44
CA ASP A 112 3.26 -34.85 -5.82
C ASP A 112 2.75 -33.99 -4.65
N GLU A 113 3.13 -34.33 -3.41
CA GLU A 113 2.83 -33.50 -2.24
C GLU A 113 3.62 -32.18 -2.29
N GLN A 114 4.86 -32.21 -2.78
CA GLN A 114 5.75 -31.04 -2.90
C GLN A 114 5.25 -30.02 -3.93
N ARG A 115 4.48 -30.48 -4.92
CA ARG A 115 3.83 -29.64 -5.95
C ARG A 115 2.37 -29.36 -5.63
N SER A 116 1.91 -29.79 -4.45
CA SER A 116 0.54 -29.56 -4.07
C SER A 116 0.33 -28.08 -3.78
N ILE A 117 -0.80 -27.56 -4.27
CA ILE A 117 -1.25 -26.21 -3.97
C ILE A 117 -1.23 -25.95 -2.47
N ALA A 118 -1.78 -26.86 -1.66
CA ALA A 118 -1.90 -26.68 -0.23
C ALA A 118 -0.54 -26.52 0.48
N TRP A 119 0.48 -27.25 0.03
CA TRP A 119 1.86 -27.06 0.50
C TRP A 119 2.41 -25.68 0.13
N VAL A 120 2.23 -25.24 -1.12
CA VAL A 120 2.67 -23.91 -1.57
C VAL A 120 1.95 -22.80 -0.80
N LEU A 121 0.66 -22.95 -0.54
CA LEU A 121 -0.13 -22.03 0.28
C LEU A 121 0.43 -21.91 1.68
N TYR A 122 0.65 -23.06 2.34
CA TYR A 122 1.24 -23.11 3.68
C TYR A 122 2.60 -22.41 3.71
N LEU A 123 3.51 -22.83 2.84
CA LEU A 123 4.87 -22.29 2.83
C LEU A 123 4.88 -20.80 2.51
N SER A 124 4.02 -20.37 1.57
CA SER A 124 3.90 -18.96 1.21
C SER A 124 3.33 -18.13 2.36
N GLY A 125 2.25 -18.60 2.99
CA GLY A 125 1.65 -17.96 4.15
C GLY A 125 2.62 -17.84 5.31
N SER A 126 3.31 -18.94 5.67
CA SER A 126 4.31 -18.94 6.75
C SER A 126 5.45 -17.97 6.48
N LEU A 127 5.98 -17.93 5.26
CA LEU A 127 7.06 -17.01 4.90
C LEU A 127 6.61 -15.54 4.89
N LEU A 128 5.41 -15.23 4.41
CA LEU A 128 4.93 -13.85 4.36
C LEU A 128 4.53 -13.33 5.74
N VAL A 129 3.83 -14.14 6.54
CA VAL A 129 3.44 -13.73 7.90
C VAL A 129 4.67 -13.60 8.80
N SER A 130 5.61 -14.54 8.74
CA SER A 130 6.86 -14.41 9.50
C SER A 130 7.73 -13.25 9.02
N LEU A 131 7.76 -12.94 7.71
CA LEU A 131 8.42 -11.73 7.22
C LEU A 131 7.81 -10.46 7.81
N VAL A 132 6.47 -10.33 7.78
CA VAL A 132 5.78 -9.16 8.34
C VAL A 132 6.02 -9.06 9.85
N GLY A 133 5.87 -10.16 10.58
CA GLY A 133 6.16 -10.21 12.01
C GLY A 133 7.61 -9.83 12.33
N SER A 134 8.58 -10.33 11.57
CA SER A 134 9.99 -9.96 11.70
C SER A 134 10.22 -8.48 11.42
N ILE A 135 9.63 -7.92 10.36
CA ILE A 135 9.79 -6.50 10.04
C ILE A 135 9.27 -5.63 11.19
N ILE A 136 8.07 -5.89 11.69
CA ILE A 136 7.45 -5.08 12.74
C ILE A 136 8.26 -5.19 14.04
N MET A 137 8.45 -6.43 14.53
CA MET A 137 9.09 -6.65 15.84
C MET A 137 10.57 -6.23 15.84
N LEU A 138 11.29 -6.44 14.74
CA LEU A 138 12.69 -6.01 14.65
C LEU A 138 12.80 -4.49 14.56
N SER A 139 11.82 -3.81 13.94
CA SER A 139 11.78 -2.35 13.91
C SER A 139 11.56 -1.79 15.32
N GLU A 140 10.59 -2.31 16.06
CA GLU A 140 10.35 -1.91 17.46
C GLU A 140 11.55 -2.19 18.36
N ALA A 141 12.14 -3.39 18.26
CA ALA A 141 13.32 -3.75 19.04
C ALA A 141 14.51 -2.83 18.73
N LEU A 142 14.70 -2.43 17.48
CA LEU A 142 15.79 -1.56 17.06
C LEU A 142 15.52 -0.09 17.45
N SER A 143 14.28 0.40 17.37
CA SER A 143 13.89 1.71 17.92
C SER A 143 14.20 1.78 19.42
N TRP A 144 13.79 0.74 20.17
CA TRP A 144 14.08 0.65 21.60
C TRP A 144 15.57 0.61 21.88
N ALA A 145 16.36 -0.15 21.10
CA ALA A 145 17.81 -0.18 21.24
C ALA A 145 18.47 1.19 21.00
N PHE A 146 17.83 2.06 20.21
CA PHE A 146 18.26 3.46 20.04
C PHE A 146 17.69 4.42 21.10
N GLY A 147 17.00 3.90 22.10
CA GLY A 147 16.48 4.66 23.25
C GLY A 147 15.16 5.38 22.97
N SER A 148 14.29 4.83 22.11
CA SER A 148 12.89 5.28 22.09
C SER A 148 12.18 4.88 23.40
N GLU A 149 11.29 5.73 23.91
CA GLU A 149 10.47 5.46 25.12
C GLU A 149 9.38 4.38 24.90
N THR A 150 9.57 3.50 23.92
CA THR A 150 8.66 2.40 23.63
C THR A 150 8.70 1.38 24.77
N THR A 151 7.59 1.24 25.47
CA THR A 151 7.37 0.19 26.47
C THR A 151 7.48 -1.19 25.81
N GLY A 152 8.13 -2.16 26.46
CA GLY A 152 8.21 -3.55 25.97
C GLY A 152 9.34 -3.86 24.97
N GLY A 153 10.39 -3.03 24.86
CA GLY A 153 11.43 -3.27 23.85
C GLY A 153 12.16 -4.62 23.94
N ALA A 154 12.39 -5.14 25.15
CA ALA A 154 12.96 -6.47 25.35
C ALA A 154 12.02 -7.59 24.83
N SER A 155 10.70 -7.43 25.01
CA SER A 155 9.70 -8.39 24.51
C SER A 155 9.58 -8.31 22.99
N SER A 156 9.65 -7.12 22.38
CA SER A 156 9.75 -6.95 20.93
C SER A 156 11.00 -7.64 20.35
N LEU A 157 12.16 -7.58 21.03
CA LEU A 157 13.36 -8.29 20.59
C LEU A 157 13.17 -9.82 20.63
N ALA A 158 12.58 -10.35 21.70
CA ALA A 158 12.28 -11.78 21.79
C ALA A 158 11.28 -12.20 20.70
N ALA A 159 10.25 -11.38 20.45
CA ALA A 159 9.28 -11.61 19.39
C ALA A 159 9.93 -11.60 18.00
N ALA A 160 10.86 -10.67 17.76
CA ALA A 160 11.63 -10.59 16.53
C ALA A 160 12.44 -11.87 16.30
N CYS A 161 13.11 -12.38 17.35
CA CYS A 161 13.84 -13.65 17.29
C CYS A 161 12.92 -14.83 16.93
N VAL A 162 11.73 -14.92 17.51
CA VAL A 162 10.76 -15.98 17.20
C VAL A 162 10.32 -15.90 15.73
N TRP A 163 9.91 -14.73 15.25
CA TRP A 163 9.48 -14.57 13.86
C TRP A 163 10.62 -14.82 12.87
N LEU A 164 11.84 -14.32 13.15
CA LEU A 164 13.02 -14.57 12.31
C LEU A 164 13.40 -16.05 12.28
N ALA A 165 13.29 -16.76 13.41
CA ALA A 165 13.52 -18.20 13.46
C ALA A 165 12.49 -18.97 12.61
N ILE A 166 11.21 -18.61 12.70
CA ILE A 166 10.15 -19.18 11.86
C ILE A 166 10.44 -18.90 10.38
N TRP A 167 10.77 -17.66 10.05
CA TRP A 167 11.08 -17.24 8.69
C TRP A 167 12.28 -18.01 8.12
N ALA A 168 13.39 -18.09 8.85
CA ALA A 168 14.59 -18.80 8.45
C ALA A 168 14.35 -20.31 8.30
N ALA A 169 13.61 -20.92 9.24
CA ALA A 169 13.24 -22.32 9.18
C ALA A 169 12.41 -22.63 7.93
N HIS A 170 11.44 -21.78 7.58
CA HIS A 170 10.61 -21.97 6.39
C HIS A 170 11.38 -21.71 5.09
N TRP A 171 12.34 -20.77 5.07
CA TRP A 171 13.27 -20.63 3.93
C TRP A 171 14.11 -21.88 3.73
N TRP A 172 14.65 -22.45 4.82
CA TRP A 172 15.42 -23.69 4.76
C TRP A 172 14.57 -24.87 4.28
N VAL A 173 13.34 -25.01 4.78
CA VAL A 173 12.39 -26.03 4.32
C VAL A 173 12.07 -25.84 2.83
N GLY A 174 11.82 -24.60 2.39
CA GLY A 174 11.53 -24.27 0.99
C GLY A 174 12.68 -24.60 0.05
N ALA A 175 13.93 -24.35 0.45
CA ALA A 175 15.12 -24.71 -0.32
C ALA A 175 15.34 -26.23 -0.40
N ARG A 176 14.84 -27.01 0.59
CA ARG A 176 15.06 -28.45 0.66
C ARG A 176 14.05 -29.29 -0.13
N TYR A 177 12.80 -28.83 -0.24
CA TYR A 177 11.69 -29.57 -0.88
C TYR A 177 11.15 -28.82 -2.11
N GLU A 178 12.04 -28.17 -2.84
CA GLU A 178 11.80 -27.00 -3.70
C GLU A 178 10.81 -27.21 -4.88
N PRO A 179 9.62 -26.57 -4.87
CA PRO A 179 8.85 -26.32 -6.08
C PRO A 179 9.34 -25.00 -6.71
N LEU A 180 10.48 -25.06 -7.41
CA LEU A 180 11.26 -23.91 -7.94
C LEU A 180 10.46 -22.81 -8.65
N ASP A 181 9.39 -23.19 -9.36
CA ASP A 181 8.57 -22.25 -10.13
C ASP A 181 7.38 -21.66 -9.34
N GLU A 182 6.93 -22.33 -8.28
CA GLU A 182 5.65 -22.00 -7.63
C GLU A 182 5.81 -20.95 -6.52
N LEU A 183 7.00 -20.87 -5.89
CA LEU A 183 7.32 -19.86 -4.88
C LEU A 183 7.65 -18.48 -5.47
N ARG A 184 7.70 -18.33 -6.80
CA ARG A 184 7.95 -17.03 -7.45
C ARG A 184 6.94 -15.97 -7.02
N THR A 185 5.67 -16.32 -6.96
CA THR A 185 4.60 -15.42 -6.54
C THR A 185 4.83 -14.91 -5.12
N GLN A 186 5.26 -15.80 -4.22
CA GLN A 186 5.60 -15.43 -2.84
C GLN A 186 6.84 -14.54 -2.77
N ARG A 187 7.89 -14.81 -3.56
CA ARG A 187 9.08 -13.95 -3.60
C ARG A 187 8.75 -12.53 -4.07
N LEU A 188 7.93 -12.41 -5.12
CA LEU A 188 7.44 -11.12 -5.60
C LEU A 188 6.53 -10.43 -4.57
N ALA A 189 5.68 -11.17 -3.86
CA ALA A 189 4.82 -10.62 -2.80
C ALA A 189 5.64 -10.12 -1.59
N GLY A 190 6.59 -10.90 -1.11
CA GLY A 190 7.49 -10.49 -0.02
C GLY A 190 8.37 -9.31 -0.42
N SER A 191 8.83 -9.28 -1.67
CA SER A 191 9.53 -8.14 -2.26
C SER A 191 8.65 -6.89 -2.33
N ALA A 192 7.36 -7.03 -2.67
CA ALA A 192 6.42 -5.91 -2.69
C ALA A 192 6.27 -5.34 -1.28
N ILE A 193 5.93 -6.18 -0.29
CA ILE A 193 5.78 -5.78 1.12
C ILE A 193 7.03 -5.02 1.59
N ALA A 194 8.21 -5.60 1.38
CA ALA A 194 9.46 -4.99 1.80
C ALA A 194 9.77 -3.68 1.08
N LEU A 195 9.44 -3.57 -0.22
CA LEU A 195 9.59 -2.32 -0.97
C LEU A 195 8.69 -1.22 -0.42
N TRP A 196 7.40 -1.51 -0.21
CA TRP A 196 6.43 -0.52 0.27
C TRP A 196 6.75 -0.04 1.68
N VAL A 197 7.08 -0.97 2.58
CA VAL A 197 7.50 -0.62 3.95
C VAL A 197 8.82 0.15 3.92
N GLY A 198 9.85 -0.39 3.28
CA GLY A 198 11.17 0.24 3.22
C GLY A 198 11.15 1.62 2.58
N ALA A 199 10.49 1.78 1.43
CA ALA A 199 10.39 3.07 0.74
C ALA A 199 9.52 4.08 1.52
N GLY A 200 8.39 3.64 2.10
CA GLY A 200 7.52 4.51 2.89
C GLY A 200 8.23 5.08 4.12
N PHE A 201 8.93 4.23 4.88
CA PHE A 201 9.70 4.70 6.04
C PHE A 201 10.98 5.43 5.66
N LEU A 202 11.58 5.13 4.49
CA LEU A 202 12.67 5.94 3.95
C LEU A 202 12.21 7.37 3.64
N ILE A 203 11.01 7.54 3.07
CA ILE A 203 10.40 8.87 2.88
C ILE A 203 10.20 9.56 4.22
N ALA A 204 9.66 8.88 5.22
CA ALA A 204 9.42 9.45 6.54
C ALA A 204 10.74 9.88 7.23
N THR A 205 11.78 9.04 7.14
CA THR A 205 13.11 9.32 7.72
C THR A 205 13.79 10.48 7.00
N ALA A 206 13.77 10.49 5.67
CA ALA A 206 14.31 11.59 4.88
C ALA A 206 13.56 12.90 5.17
N SER A 207 12.23 12.83 5.33
CA SER A 207 11.40 13.97 5.67
C SER A 207 11.74 14.50 7.06
N ALA A 208 11.85 13.65 8.07
CA ALA A 208 12.22 14.06 9.41
C ALA A 208 13.61 14.73 9.44
N ALA A 209 14.59 14.14 8.75
CA ALA A 209 15.93 14.71 8.64
C ALA A 209 15.91 16.09 7.94
N LEU A 210 15.18 16.22 6.83
CA LEU A 210 15.06 17.49 6.10
C LEU A 210 14.25 18.53 6.87
N SER A 211 13.19 18.14 7.57
CA SER A 211 12.39 19.01 8.43
C SER A 211 13.24 19.57 9.56
N TRP A 212 14.06 18.75 10.21
CA TRP A 212 14.98 19.26 11.22
C TRP A 212 15.98 20.27 10.66
N VAL A 213 16.59 20.00 9.50
CA VAL A 213 17.51 20.97 8.85
C VAL A 213 16.78 22.27 8.52
N TYR A 214 15.54 22.16 8.05
CA TYR A 214 14.68 23.29 7.73
C TYR A 214 14.35 24.11 8.98
N ASP A 215 13.91 23.46 10.05
CA ASP A 215 13.51 24.11 11.28
C ASP A 215 14.69 24.79 12.00
N GLU A 216 15.86 24.18 11.96
CA GLU A 216 17.09 24.80 12.49
C GLU A 216 17.50 26.03 11.66
N LEU A 217 17.37 25.96 10.34
CA LEU A 217 17.73 27.05 9.43
C LEU A 217 16.80 28.26 9.58
N PHE A 218 15.50 28.02 9.74
CA PHE A 218 14.47 29.06 9.78
C PHE A 218 13.93 29.37 11.18
N ARG A 219 14.37 28.62 12.20
CA ARG A 219 13.97 28.78 13.61
C ARG A 219 12.46 28.69 13.83
N THR A 220 11.80 27.80 13.09
CA THR A 220 10.34 27.62 13.06
C THR A 220 9.81 26.76 14.20
N THR A 221 10.65 26.08 14.99
CA THR A 221 10.17 25.22 16.09
C THR A 221 11.02 25.30 17.35
N ILE A 222 10.35 25.21 18.50
CA ILE A 222 10.91 25.01 19.84
C ILE A 222 10.26 23.72 20.38
N GLY A 223 10.90 22.55 20.27
CA GLY A 223 10.44 21.40 21.08
C GLY A 223 10.71 19.96 20.62
N SER A 224 10.85 19.63 19.33
CA SER A 224 11.19 18.25 18.92
C SER A 224 12.68 18.13 18.60
N THR A 225 13.31 17.06 19.10
CA THR A 225 14.70 16.75 18.73
C THR A 225 14.71 15.80 17.54
N ILE A 226 15.59 16.04 16.56
CA ILE A 226 15.82 15.13 15.42
C ILE A 226 16.03 13.67 15.86
N GLY A 227 16.57 13.50 17.07
CA GLY A 227 16.81 12.20 17.68
C GLY A 227 15.55 11.36 17.78
N ASP A 228 14.43 11.94 18.22
CA ASP A 228 13.21 11.19 18.51
C ASP A 228 12.50 10.72 17.23
N ASP A 229 12.43 11.59 16.22
CA ASP A 229 11.83 11.25 14.93
C ASP A 229 12.67 10.20 14.19
N LEU A 230 14.01 10.38 14.17
CA LEU A 230 14.89 9.40 13.51
C LEU A 230 14.90 8.05 14.22
N ARG A 231 14.85 8.02 15.55
CA ARG A 231 14.76 6.77 16.34
C ARG A 231 13.53 5.94 15.96
N ASN A 232 12.42 6.59 15.64
CA ASN A 232 11.18 5.90 15.32
C ASN A 232 11.06 5.56 13.82
N MET A 233 11.57 6.41 12.92
CA MET A 233 11.37 6.25 11.48
C MET A 233 12.48 5.47 10.78
N ALA A 234 13.73 5.56 11.26
CA ALA A 234 14.87 4.93 10.58
C ALA A 234 14.89 3.40 10.70
N PRO A 235 14.58 2.78 11.87
CA PRO A 235 14.60 1.33 12.00
C PRO A 235 13.73 0.58 10.97
N PRO A 236 12.43 0.89 10.80
CA PRO A 236 11.61 0.21 9.78
C PRO A 236 12.07 0.48 8.35
N ALA A 237 12.69 1.64 8.05
CA ALA A 237 13.30 1.89 6.75
C ALA A 237 14.47 0.93 6.48
N VAL A 238 15.36 0.75 7.45
CA VAL A 238 16.52 -0.15 7.36
C VAL A 238 16.06 -1.60 7.25
N ILE A 239 15.15 -2.04 8.12
CA ILE A 239 14.66 -3.43 8.10
C ILE A 239 13.89 -3.73 6.82
N GLY A 240 13.05 -2.81 6.34
CA GLY A 240 12.38 -2.90 5.05
C GLY A 240 13.36 -2.99 3.88
N ALA A 241 14.44 -2.18 3.89
CA ALA A 241 15.47 -2.22 2.86
C ALA A 241 16.26 -3.55 2.84
N VAL A 242 16.61 -4.10 4.01
CA VAL A 242 17.27 -5.41 4.13
C VAL A 242 16.36 -6.53 3.63
N ALA A 243 15.09 -6.51 4.02
CA ALA A 243 14.10 -7.45 3.52
C ALA A 243 13.92 -7.34 2.00
N TRP A 244 13.90 -6.12 1.45
CA TRP A 244 13.78 -5.90 0.02
C TRP A 244 15.01 -6.37 -0.72
N TRP A 245 16.21 -6.13 -0.19
CA TRP A 245 17.45 -6.69 -0.73
C TRP A 245 17.39 -8.22 -0.79
N TRP A 246 16.94 -8.88 0.28
CA TRP A 246 16.83 -10.34 0.30
C TRP A 246 15.81 -10.86 -0.72
N TYR A 247 14.58 -10.33 -0.71
CA TYR A 247 13.52 -10.85 -1.58
C TYR A 247 13.70 -10.45 -3.05
N TRP A 248 14.10 -9.23 -3.32
CA TRP A 248 14.27 -8.70 -4.68
C TRP A 248 15.68 -8.93 -5.22
N LEU A 249 16.67 -8.25 -4.64
CA LEU A 249 18.02 -8.17 -5.21
C LEU A 249 18.76 -9.49 -5.14
N HIS A 250 18.55 -10.28 -4.08
CA HIS A 250 19.17 -11.59 -3.93
C HIS A 250 18.41 -12.68 -4.70
N HIS A 251 17.07 -12.66 -4.70
CA HIS A 251 16.27 -13.73 -5.31
C HIS A 251 15.47 -13.29 -6.55
N ALA A 252 14.39 -12.51 -6.39
CA ALA A 252 13.38 -12.34 -7.44
C ALA A 252 13.86 -11.58 -8.69
N VAL A 253 14.90 -10.74 -8.61
CA VAL A 253 15.47 -10.05 -9.79
C VAL A 253 16.13 -11.04 -10.75
N ARG A 254 16.62 -12.18 -10.24
CA ARG A 254 17.27 -13.26 -11.01
C ARG A 254 16.28 -14.30 -11.50
N ASP A 255 15.01 -14.24 -11.09
CA ASP A 255 13.96 -15.13 -11.58
C ASP A 255 13.70 -14.93 -13.09
N ARG A 256 13.14 -15.96 -13.73
CA ARG A 256 12.73 -15.87 -15.14
C ARG A 256 11.75 -14.70 -15.34
N ARG A 257 11.98 -13.90 -16.38
CA ARG A 257 11.18 -12.73 -16.77
C ARG A 257 9.81 -13.12 -17.34
N THR A 258 8.97 -13.67 -16.48
CA THR A 258 7.59 -14.05 -16.79
C THR A 258 6.65 -12.84 -16.81
N GLY A 259 5.41 -13.03 -17.24
CA GLY A 259 4.36 -12.01 -17.08
C GLY A 259 4.28 -11.48 -15.65
N LEU A 260 4.27 -12.35 -14.64
CA LEU A 260 4.22 -11.94 -13.22
C LEU A 260 5.39 -11.05 -12.82
N TRP A 261 6.60 -11.39 -13.24
CA TRP A 261 7.79 -10.58 -12.98
C TRP A 261 7.67 -9.19 -13.61
N ASN A 262 7.21 -9.12 -14.86
CA ASN A 262 6.97 -7.86 -15.54
C ASN A 262 5.86 -7.04 -14.86
N GLY A 263 4.78 -7.71 -14.43
CA GLY A 263 3.69 -7.13 -13.66
C GLY A 263 4.17 -6.49 -12.37
N TYR A 264 5.03 -7.19 -11.62
CA TYR A 264 5.68 -6.62 -10.46
C TYR A 264 6.49 -5.37 -10.82
N THR A 265 7.40 -5.44 -11.80
CA THR A 265 8.26 -4.29 -12.11
C THR A 265 7.48 -3.05 -12.53
N LEU A 266 6.39 -3.21 -13.29
CA LEU A 266 5.58 -2.10 -13.78
C LEU A 266 4.55 -1.60 -12.77
N LEU A 267 3.80 -2.50 -12.12
CA LEU A 267 2.67 -2.14 -11.27
C LEU A 267 3.05 -1.94 -9.80
N VAL A 268 4.14 -2.56 -9.33
CA VAL A 268 4.64 -2.43 -7.95
C VAL A 268 5.83 -1.48 -7.88
N GLY A 269 6.70 -1.49 -8.90
CA GLY A 269 7.86 -0.61 -8.98
C GLY A 269 7.57 0.73 -9.66
N VAL A 270 7.42 0.71 -10.99
CA VAL A 270 7.35 1.92 -11.82
C VAL A 270 6.12 2.77 -11.51
N LEU A 271 4.93 2.18 -11.45
CA LEU A 271 3.68 2.93 -11.26
C LEU A 271 3.64 3.63 -9.89
N PRO A 272 3.80 2.96 -8.74
CA PRO A 272 3.87 3.62 -7.44
C PRO A 272 5.00 4.65 -7.33
N GLY A 273 6.20 4.34 -7.84
CA GLY A 273 7.31 5.30 -7.83
C GLY A 273 6.98 6.59 -8.58
N LEU A 274 6.34 6.48 -9.76
CA LEU A 274 5.82 7.62 -10.51
C LEU A 274 4.78 8.40 -9.70
N MET A 275 3.81 7.70 -9.10
CA MET A 275 2.74 8.35 -8.32
C MET A 275 3.29 9.12 -7.12
N VAL A 276 4.17 8.51 -6.33
CA VAL A 276 4.81 9.13 -5.16
C VAL A 276 5.61 10.37 -5.59
N MET A 277 6.38 10.27 -6.68
CA MET A 277 7.13 11.40 -7.23
C MET A 277 6.22 12.55 -7.67
N LEU A 278 5.10 12.24 -8.34
CA LEU A 278 4.14 13.24 -8.79
C LEU A 278 3.39 13.90 -7.62
N VAL A 279 3.09 13.15 -6.55
CA VAL A 279 2.50 13.73 -5.33
C VAL A 279 3.46 14.73 -4.69
N GLY A 280 4.75 14.40 -4.56
CA GLY A 280 5.75 15.35 -4.07
C GLY A 280 5.86 16.59 -4.95
N ALA A 281 5.85 16.43 -6.28
CA ALA A 281 5.85 17.55 -7.22
C ALA A 281 4.57 18.41 -7.12
N ALA A 282 3.41 17.79 -6.87
CA ALA A 282 2.14 18.48 -6.67
C ALA A 282 2.15 19.34 -5.41
N ILE A 283 2.64 18.79 -4.29
CA ILE A 283 2.79 19.54 -3.04
C ILE A 283 3.73 20.73 -3.27
N GLY A 284 4.90 20.50 -3.88
CA GLY A 284 5.87 21.54 -4.24
C GLY A 284 5.25 22.68 -5.05
N LEU A 285 4.56 22.34 -6.13
CA LEU A 285 3.92 23.30 -7.02
C LEU A 285 2.78 24.05 -6.32
N PHE A 286 1.90 23.34 -5.62
CA PHE A 286 0.78 23.94 -4.91
C PHE A 286 1.26 24.96 -3.87
N THR A 287 2.18 24.57 -2.99
CA THR A 287 2.71 25.47 -1.95
C THR A 287 3.38 26.70 -2.56
N THR A 288 4.09 26.55 -3.68
CA THR A 288 4.72 27.66 -4.40
C THR A 288 3.68 28.62 -5.00
N LEU A 289 2.61 28.08 -5.59
CA LEU A 289 1.52 28.88 -6.15
C LEU A 289 0.74 29.60 -5.04
N ASP A 290 0.46 28.91 -3.94
CA ASP A 290 -0.23 29.45 -2.76
C ASP A 290 0.55 30.58 -2.11
N TRP A 291 1.87 30.44 -2.02
CA TRP A 291 2.74 31.54 -1.59
C TRP A 291 2.74 32.72 -2.55
N ALA A 292 2.74 32.47 -3.87
CA ALA A 292 2.87 33.51 -4.88
C ALA A 292 1.58 34.30 -5.16
N PHE A 293 0.42 33.64 -5.05
CA PHE A 293 -0.88 34.17 -5.46
C PHE A 293 -1.93 34.14 -4.36
N GLY A 294 -1.72 33.35 -3.30
CA GLY A 294 -2.57 33.37 -2.11
C GLY A 294 -2.39 34.64 -1.30
N SER A 295 -3.15 34.72 -0.21
CA SER A 295 -2.97 35.68 0.87
C SER A 295 -2.33 34.96 2.06
N PRO A 296 -1.00 34.69 2.02
CA PRO A 296 -0.35 34.03 3.14
C PRO A 296 -0.40 34.93 4.37
N ASP A 297 -1.15 34.51 5.38
CA ASP A 297 -1.19 35.16 6.69
C ASP A 297 0.10 34.93 7.50
N GLU A 298 0.89 33.93 7.09
CA GLU A 298 2.11 33.47 7.77
C GLU A 298 3.40 33.78 6.98
N GLY A 299 4.55 33.68 7.65
CA GLY A 299 5.86 33.94 7.03
C GLY A 299 6.20 32.89 5.96
N ALA A 300 7.13 33.23 5.04
CA ALA A 300 7.59 32.30 4.01
C ALA A 300 8.14 30.98 4.60
N ALA A 301 8.77 31.04 5.78
CA ALA A 301 9.26 29.85 6.46
C ALA A 301 8.15 28.89 6.89
N ASP A 302 7.00 29.41 7.34
CA ASP A 302 5.88 28.57 7.76
C ASP A 302 5.20 27.95 6.54
N GLN A 303 4.99 28.74 5.49
CA GLN A 303 4.42 28.29 4.22
C GLN A 303 5.18 27.10 3.59
N PHE A 304 6.52 27.16 3.58
CA PHE A 304 7.36 26.14 2.96
C PHE A 304 7.77 24.99 3.91
N ALA A 305 7.23 24.92 5.13
CA ALA A 305 7.52 23.85 6.10
C ALA A 305 7.16 22.43 5.60
N VAL A 306 6.30 22.32 4.56
CA VAL A 306 5.95 21.05 3.91
C VAL A 306 6.96 20.60 2.83
N MET A 307 7.90 21.45 2.41
CA MET A 307 8.88 21.11 1.37
C MET A 307 9.77 19.89 1.69
N PRO A 308 10.26 19.68 2.94
CA PRO A 308 10.95 18.46 3.32
C PRO A 308 10.23 17.17 2.93
N VAL A 309 8.90 17.12 3.13
CA VAL A 309 8.05 15.99 2.76
C VAL A 309 7.99 15.86 1.24
N ALA A 310 7.73 16.96 0.53
CA ALA A 310 7.63 17.00 -0.93
C ALA A 310 8.92 16.50 -1.59
N LEU A 311 10.08 16.98 -1.13
CA LEU A 311 11.40 16.57 -1.63
C LEU A 311 11.69 15.09 -1.35
N SER A 312 11.33 14.60 -0.17
CA SER A 312 11.51 13.18 0.20
C SER A 312 10.69 12.25 -0.70
N LEU A 313 9.42 12.60 -0.95
CA LEU A 313 8.55 11.89 -1.89
C LEU A 313 9.15 11.89 -3.30
N MET A 314 9.61 13.04 -3.79
CA MET A 314 10.21 13.15 -5.12
C MET A 314 11.46 12.29 -5.27
N VAL A 315 12.40 12.37 -4.32
CA VAL A 315 13.67 11.66 -4.39
C VAL A 315 13.50 10.15 -4.27
N VAL A 316 12.75 9.68 -3.26
CA VAL A 316 12.54 8.24 -3.06
C VAL A 316 11.66 7.67 -4.16
N GLY A 317 10.59 8.36 -4.54
CA GLY A 317 9.71 7.97 -5.65
C GLY A 317 10.47 7.87 -6.97
N ALA A 318 11.33 8.85 -7.28
CA ALA A 318 12.21 8.83 -8.44
C ALA A 318 13.20 7.66 -8.39
N GLY A 319 13.83 7.38 -7.23
CA GLY A 319 14.74 6.25 -7.05
C GLY A 319 14.07 4.91 -7.36
N VAL A 320 12.89 4.66 -6.79
CA VAL A 320 12.10 3.45 -7.04
C VAL A 320 11.67 3.37 -8.51
N LEU A 321 11.21 4.48 -9.08
CA LEU A 321 10.80 4.58 -10.48
C LEU A 321 11.94 4.23 -11.44
N PHE A 322 13.08 4.91 -11.33
CA PHE A 322 14.19 4.76 -12.28
C PHE A 322 14.83 3.38 -12.17
N TYR A 323 14.97 2.84 -10.96
CA TYR A 323 15.49 1.50 -10.75
C TYR A 323 14.63 0.43 -11.47
N HIS A 324 13.32 0.43 -11.24
CA HIS A 324 12.43 -0.56 -11.87
C HIS A 324 12.22 -0.31 -13.37
N ARG A 325 12.22 0.95 -13.81
CA ARG A 325 12.13 1.29 -15.23
C ARG A 325 13.36 0.82 -16.00
N GLY A 326 14.56 0.94 -15.42
CA GLY A 326 15.80 0.43 -16.02
C GLY A 326 15.78 -1.09 -16.24
N LEU A 327 15.07 -1.83 -15.39
CA LEU A 327 14.86 -3.27 -15.54
C LEU A 327 13.85 -3.61 -16.65
N ALA A 328 12.78 -2.83 -16.78
CA ALA A 328 11.73 -3.02 -17.77
C ALA A 328 12.14 -2.62 -19.21
N TRP A 329 13.07 -1.67 -19.38
CA TRP A 329 13.49 -1.16 -20.70
C TRP A 329 14.25 -2.18 -21.57
N ARG A 330 14.79 -3.26 -20.99
CA ARG A 330 15.54 -4.30 -21.73
C ARG A 330 14.64 -5.23 -22.58
N ARG A 331 13.48 -4.76 -23.05
CA ARG A 331 12.36 -5.56 -23.60
C ARG A 331 11.98 -5.23 -25.04
N HIS A 332 12.68 -4.29 -25.69
CA HIS A 332 12.26 -3.67 -26.96
C HIS A 332 12.13 -4.58 -28.19
N THR A 333 12.35 -5.89 -28.08
CA THR A 333 12.30 -6.84 -29.20
C THR A 333 11.07 -7.76 -29.23
N GLU A 334 10.20 -7.76 -28.20
CA GLU A 334 9.01 -8.62 -28.17
C GLU A 334 7.69 -7.84 -28.34
N ALA A 335 6.66 -8.51 -28.88
CA ALA A 335 5.31 -7.98 -28.97
C ALA A 335 4.78 -7.56 -27.59
N ARG A 336 4.03 -6.45 -27.56
CA ARG A 336 3.56 -5.81 -26.32
C ARG A 336 2.67 -6.76 -25.51
N ALA A 337 3.00 -6.95 -24.23
CA ALA A 337 2.23 -7.82 -23.35
C ALA A 337 1.01 -7.08 -22.75
N GLU A 338 0.00 -7.83 -22.30
CA GLU A 338 -1.20 -7.23 -21.67
C GLU A 338 -0.85 -6.36 -20.45
N ILE A 339 0.20 -6.72 -19.72
CA ILE A 339 0.67 -5.96 -18.55
C ILE A 339 1.18 -4.57 -18.96
N ASP A 340 1.82 -4.45 -20.12
CA ASP A 340 2.27 -3.15 -20.64
C ASP A 340 1.07 -2.29 -21.06
N ARG A 341 -0.05 -2.92 -21.45
CA ARG A 341 -1.33 -2.22 -21.71
C ARG A 341 -1.97 -1.78 -20.40
N VAL A 342 -2.07 -2.67 -19.42
CA VAL A 342 -2.62 -2.37 -18.08
C VAL A 342 -1.89 -1.17 -17.48
N TYR A 343 -0.56 -1.17 -17.49
CA TYR A 343 0.25 -0.05 -17.01
C TYR A 343 -0.13 1.27 -17.69
N ASP A 344 -0.16 1.30 -19.02
CA ASP A 344 -0.50 2.53 -19.77
C ASP A 344 -1.91 3.02 -19.46
N TYR A 345 -2.91 2.12 -19.41
CA TYR A 345 -4.28 2.49 -19.13
C TYR A 345 -4.49 2.94 -17.68
N VAL A 346 -3.77 2.36 -16.71
CA VAL A 346 -3.81 2.82 -15.32
C VAL A 346 -3.22 4.22 -15.19
N VAL A 347 -2.05 4.48 -15.79
CA VAL A 347 -1.47 5.84 -15.76
C VAL A 347 -2.36 6.84 -16.50
N THR A 348 -2.95 6.45 -17.62
CA THR A 348 -3.94 7.27 -18.34
C THR A 348 -5.16 7.57 -17.45
N ALA A 349 -5.67 6.58 -16.71
CA ALA A 349 -6.80 6.76 -15.81
C ALA A 349 -6.48 7.72 -14.66
N VAL A 350 -5.31 7.59 -14.04
CA VAL A 350 -4.88 8.52 -12.98
C VAL A 350 -4.78 9.94 -13.51
N GLY A 351 -4.13 10.13 -14.67
CA GLY A 351 -4.05 11.45 -15.31
C GLY A 351 -5.44 12.01 -15.63
N LEU A 352 -6.36 11.18 -16.13
CA LEU A 352 -7.73 11.59 -16.45
C LEU A 352 -8.49 12.05 -15.21
N VAL A 353 -8.41 11.29 -14.11
CA VAL A 353 -9.07 11.65 -12.84
C VAL A 353 -8.53 12.97 -12.30
N ALA A 354 -7.20 13.14 -12.25
CA ALA A 354 -6.58 14.38 -11.81
C ALA A 354 -7.00 15.57 -12.68
N THR A 355 -6.99 15.41 -14.00
CA THR A 355 -7.42 16.44 -14.96
C THR A 355 -8.91 16.75 -14.82
N GLY A 356 -9.75 15.74 -14.62
CA GLY A 356 -11.19 15.90 -14.45
C GLY A 356 -11.55 16.68 -13.19
N ILE A 357 -10.95 16.32 -12.05
CA ILE A 357 -11.10 17.06 -10.79
C ILE A 357 -10.66 18.51 -11.00
N ALA A 358 -9.48 18.72 -11.59
CA ALA A 358 -8.97 20.05 -11.87
C ALA A 358 -9.91 20.90 -12.73
N LEU A 359 -10.44 20.34 -13.83
CA LEU A 359 -11.35 21.06 -14.71
C LEU A 359 -12.67 21.42 -14.03
N VAL A 360 -13.25 20.51 -13.25
CA VAL A 360 -14.48 20.79 -12.49
C VAL A 360 -14.23 21.93 -11.50
N THR A 361 -13.16 21.87 -10.72
CA THR A 361 -12.84 22.92 -9.75
C THR A 361 -12.53 24.25 -10.43
N LEU A 362 -11.82 24.25 -11.56
CA LEU A 362 -11.57 25.46 -12.37
C LEU A 362 -12.87 26.08 -12.88
N ILE A 363 -13.82 25.27 -13.36
CA ILE A 363 -15.13 25.76 -13.82
C ILE A 363 -15.91 26.36 -12.65
N VAL A 364 -15.96 25.67 -11.51
CA VAL A 364 -16.66 26.17 -10.31
C VAL A 364 -16.06 27.50 -9.84
N ALA A 365 -14.73 27.58 -9.76
CA ALA A 365 -14.03 28.82 -9.39
C ALA A 365 -14.28 29.94 -10.41
N GLY A 366 -14.28 29.63 -11.71
CA GLY A 366 -14.56 30.59 -12.78
C GLY A 366 -16.00 31.12 -12.75
N ILE A 367 -16.99 30.28 -12.41
CA ILE A 367 -18.37 30.71 -12.22
C ILE A 367 -18.48 31.64 -11.00
N GLN A 368 -17.87 31.26 -9.88
CA GLN A 368 -17.86 32.08 -8.66
C GLN A 368 -17.21 33.46 -8.88
N ALA A 369 -16.18 33.55 -9.73
CA ALA A 369 -15.53 34.80 -10.05
C ALA A 369 -16.41 35.80 -10.84
N ILE A 370 -17.46 35.32 -11.53
CA ILE A 370 -18.35 36.15 -12.36
C ILE A 370 -19.72 36.33 -11.68
N ALA A 371 -20.11 35.43 -10.79
CA ALA A 371 -21.37 35.50 -10.06
C ALA A 371 -21.37 36.67 -9.04
N PRO A 372 -22.46 37.45 -8.92
CA PRO A 372 -22.58 38.46 -7.88
C PRO A 372 -22.54 37.79 -6.50
N ALA A 373 -21.55 38.13 -5.68
CA ALA A 373 -21.48 37.63 -4.30
C ALA A 373 -22.71 38.13 -3.51
N PRO A 374 -23.45 37.25 -2.80
CA PRO A 374 -24.36 37.72 -1.78
C PRO A 374 -23.57 38.56 -0.77
N VAL A 375 -24.10 39.72 -0.39
CA VAL A 375 -23.49 40.67 0.58
C VAL A 375 -23.47 40.08 2.02
N ALA A 376 -23.59 38.75 2.17
CA ALA A 376 -23.60 38.07 3.46
C ALA A 376 -22.19 37.58 3.80
N GLU A 377 -21.58 38.33 4.72
CA GLU A 377 -20.35 38.08 5.48
C GLU A 377 -19.05 38.20 4.67
N GLY A 378 -18.24 39.20 5.03
CA GLY A 378 -16.96 39.55 4.39
C GLY A 378 -15.87 38.50 4.55
N GLY A 379 -16.05 37.32 3.95
CA GLY A 379 -14.99 36.36 3.71
C GLY A 379 -14.30 36.68 2.38
N ASP A 380 -12.99 36.92 2.42
CA ASP A 380 -12.16 36.96 1.22
C ASP A 380 -12.43 35.73 0.35
N SER A 381 -12.51 35.92 -0.97
CA SER A 381 -12.63 34.81 -1.91
C SER A 381 -11.38 33.94 -1.82
N ASP A 382 -11.50 32.79 -1.17
CA ASP A 382 -10.39 31.85 -0.99
C ASP A 382 -9.91 31.32 -2.35
N ILE A 383 -8.73 31.77 -2.77
CA ILE A 383 -8.10 31.37 -4.05
C ILE A 383 -7.50 29.95 -3.96
N GLN A 384 -7.38 29.38 -2.77
CA GLN A 384 -6.72 28.11 -2.55
C GLN A 384 -7.30 26.94 -3.36
N PRO A 385 -8.64 26.77 -3.49
CA PRO A 385 -9.23 25.74 -4.37
C PRO A 385 -8.84 25.92 -5.84
N LEU A 386 -8.70 27.17 -6.30
CA LEU A 386 -8.26 27.47 -7.66
C LEU A 386 -6.80 27.05 -7.87
N LEU A 387 -5.91 27.35 -6.92
CA LEU A 387 -4.50 26.98 -6.99
C LEU A 387 -4.30 25.46 -6.95
N LEU A 388 -5.10 24.75 -6.15
CA LEU A 388 -5.14 23.29 -6.16
C LEU A 388 -5.57 22.74 -7.52
N ALA A 389 -6.61 23.34 -8.12
CA ALA A 389 -7.10 22.94 -9.43
C ALA A 389 -6.04 23.17 -10.53
N ILE A 390 -5.36 24.31 -10.52
CA ILE A 390 -4.25 24.61 -11.44
C ILE A 390 -3.14 23.57 -11.27
N THR A 391 -2.74 23.27 -10.03
CA THR A 391 -1.71 22.28 -9.73
C THR A 391 -2.06 20.90 -10.31
N LEU A 392 -3.29 20.42 -10.04
CA LEU A 392 -3.77 19.14 -10.56
C LEU A 392 -3.87 19.13 -12.08
N PHE A 393 -4.22 20.25 -12.72
CA PHE A 393 -4.27 20.36 -14.16
C PHE A 393 -2.87 20.30 -14.80
N VAL A 394 -1.91 21.05 -14.24
CA VAL A 394 -0.52 21.11 -14.72
C VAL A 394 0.15 19.74 -14.64
N ILE A 395 -0.20 18.92 -13.66
CA ILE A 395 0.36 17.57 -13.48
C ILE A 395 -0.46 16.52 -14.24
N GLY A 396 -1.76 16.49 -14.02
CA GLY A 396 -2.68 15.49 -14.56
C GLY A 396 -2.87 15.61 -16.07
N GLY A 397 -3.00 16.85 -16.59
CA GLY A 397 -3.31 17.13 -17.99
C GLY A 397 -2.23 16.60 -18.95
N PRO A 398 -0.95 16.98 -18.78
CA PRO A 398 0.14 16.45 -19.59
C PRO A 398 0.31 14.94 -19.44
N LEU A 399 0.12 14.40 -18.23
CA LEU A 399 0.22 12.96 -17.97
C LEU A 399 -0.84 12.19 -18.76
N TRP A 400 -2.10 12.59 -18.64
CA TRP A 400 -3.21 12.01 -19.41
C TRP A 400 -2.95 12.13 -20.90
N TRP A 401 -2.65 13.34 -21.39
CA TRP A 401 -2.43 13.60 -22.81
C TRP A 401 -1.34 12.70 -23.39
N TYR A 402 -0.19 12.61 -22.71
CA TYR A 402 0.94 11.81 -23.19
C TYR A 402 0.61 10.32 -23.26
N PHE A 403 0.06 9.74 -22.18
CA PHE A 403 -0.25 8.31 -22.12
C PHE A 403 -1.43 7.94 -23.03
N TRP A 404 -2.46 8.77 -23.09
CA TRP A 404 -3.58 8.59 -24.01
C TRP A 404 -3.12 8.64 -25.46
N SER A 405 -2.35 9.67 -25.84
CA SER A 405 -1.82 9.80 -27.21
C SER A 405 -0.91 8.64 -27.59
N ARG A 406 -0.14 8.11 -26.63
CA ARG A 406 0.67 6.91 -26.83
C ARG A 406 -0.21 5.68 -27.07
N VAL A 407 -1.21 5.45 -26.22
CA VAL A 407 -2.13 4.31 -26.35
C VAL A 407 -2.93 4.37 -27.66
N GLN A 408 -3.36 5.56 -28.08
CA GLN A 408 -4.05 5.75 -29.35
C GLN A 408 -3.17 5.41 -30.55
N ARG A 409 -1.89 5.84 -30.54
CA ARG A 409 -0.94 5.46 -31.59
C ARG A 409 -0.81 3.94 -31.72
N TYR A 410 -0.75 3.22 -30.59
CA TYR A 410 -0.73 1.75 -30.61
C TYR A 410 -2.03 1.15 -31.14
N ALA A 411 -3.19 1.67 -30.74
CA ALA A 411 -4.49 1.19 -31.19
C ALA A 411 -4.74 1.42 -32.70
N VAL A 412 -4.17 2.49 -33.27
CA VAL A 412 -4.23 2.76 -34.72
C VAL A 412 -3.27 1.87 -35.50
N ALA A 413 -2.08 1.61 -34.95
CA ALA A 413 -1.06 0.79 -35.62
C ALA A 413 -1.40 -0.70 -35.66
N ASP A 414 -2.07 -1.23 -34.64
CA ASP A 414 -2.40 -2.65 -34.53
C ASP A 414 -3.86 -2.88 -34.06
N PRO A 415 -4.71 -3.56 -34.86
CA PRO A 415 -6.07 -3.92 -34.47
C PRO A 415 -6.18 -4.74 -33.17
N VAL A 416 -5.14 -5.49 -32.79
CA VAL A 416 -5.10 -6.25 -31.53
C VAL A 416 -5.12 -5.30 -30.33
N GLU A 417 -4.38 -4.19 -30.39
CA GLU A 417 -4.35 -3.17 -29.34
C GLU A 417 -5.73 -2.50 -29.15
N ALA A 418 -6.44 -2.26 -30.26
CA ALA A 418 -7.79 -1.69 -30.24
C ALA A 418 -8.84 -2.61 -29.60
N ARG A 419 -8.64 -3.93 -29.66
CA ARG A 419 -9.52 -4.96 -29.08
C ARG A 419 -9.06 -5.45 -27.70
N SER A 420 -8.02 -4.85 -27.13
CA SER A 420 -7.46 -5.30 -25.85
C SER A 420 -8.48 -5.18 -24.69
N PRO A 421 -8.52 -6.17 -23.77
CA PRO A 421 -9.38 -6.12 -22.59
C PRO A 421 -9.15 -4.87 -21.74
N SER A 422 -7.89 -4.46 -21.56
CA SER A 422 -7.53 -3.25 -20.81
C SER A 422 -8.17 -1.99 -21.41
N ARG A 423 -8.19 -1.85 -22.74
CA ARG A 423 -8.84 -0.72 -23.42
C ARG A 423 -10.33 -0.69 -23.16
N ARG A 424 -10.98 -1.84 -23.32
CA ARG A 424 -12.43 -1.97 -23.12
C ARG A 424 -12.81 -1.63 -21.68
N LEU A 425 -12.05 -2.13 -20.70
CA LEU A 425 -12.28 -1.84 -19.29
C LEU A 425 -12.08 -0.35 -19.00
N TYR A 426 -11.00 0.25 -19.48
CA TYR A 426 -10.74 1.68 -19.32
C TYR A 426 -11.88 2.53 -19.88
N LEU A 427 -12.25 2.32 -21.16
CA LEU A 427 -13.32 3.09 -21.80
C LEU A 427 -14.67 2.90 -21.10
N PHE A 428 -14.99 1.67 -20.71
CA PHE A 428 -16.22 1.38 -19.97
C PHE A 428 -16.25 2.09 -18.62
N LEU A 429 -15.17 2.03 -17.83
CA LEU A 429 -15.09 2.69 -16.54
C LEU A 429 -15.10 4.22 -16.67
N SER A 430 -14.33 4.79 -17.59
CA SER A 430 -14.28 6.24 -17.78
C SER A 430 -15.63 6.79 -18.26
N PHE A 431 -16.30 6.11 -19.19
CA PHE A 431 -17.64 6.52 -19.63
C PHE A 431 -18.70 6.29 -18.56
N GLY A 432 -18.62 5.16 -17.84
CA GLY A 432 -19.55 4.83 -16.76
C GLY A 432 -19.46 5.82 -15.60
N VAL A 433 -18.26 6.08 -15.08
CA VAL A 433 -18.02 7.05 -14.00
C VAL A 433 -18.40 8.45 -14.45
N GLY A 434 -18.01 8.87 -15.66
CA GLY A 434 -18.40 10.17 -16.21
C GLY A 434 -19.90 10.32 -16.39
N GLY A 435 -20.59 9.27 -16.87
CA GLY A 435 -22.04 9.26 -17.02
C GLY A 435 -22.78 9.31 -15.69
N VAL A 436 -22.34 8.54 -14.68
CA VAL A 436 -22.91 8.59 -13.32
C VAL A 436 -22.70 9.97 -12.71
N ALA A 437 -21.51 10.54 -12.81
CA ALA A 437 -21.23 11.89 -12.34
C ALA A 437 -22.14 12.92 -13.02
N ALA A 438 -22.30 12.86 -14.35
CA ALA A 438 -23.18 13.76 -15.09
C ALA A 438 -24.65 13.63 -14.67
N VAL A 439 -25.14 12.41 -14.43
CA VAL A 439 -26.51 12.18 -13.93
C VAL A 439 -26.68 12.75 -12.52
N ILE A 440 -25.73 12.52 -11.62
CA ILE A 440 -25.76 13.09 -10.27
C ILE A 440 -25.75 14.62 -10.34
N SER A 441 -24.86 15.21 -11.14
CA SER A 441 -24.80 16.65 -11.35
C SER A 441 -26.11 17.21 -11.90
N LEU A 442 -26.77 16.52 -12.85
CA LEU A 442 -28.07 16.92 -13.38
C LEU A 442 -29.17 16.83 -12.32
N ILE A 443 -29.19 15.76 -11.50
CA ILE A 443 -30.15 15.60 -10.41
C ILE A 443 -29.98 16.73 -9.39
N VAL A 444 -28.75 17.01 -8.96
CA VAL A 444 -28.46 18.09 -8.02
C VAL A 444 -28.88 19.44 -8.61
N ALA A 445 -28.50 19.73 -9.86
CA ALA A 445 -28.89 20.97 -10.51
C ALA A 445 -30.41 21.13 -10.62
N LEU A 446 -31.13 20.07 -11.03
CA LEU A 446 -32.58 20.10 -11.13
C LEU A 446 -33.24 20.23 -9.75
N ALA A 447 -32.74 19.52 -8.73
CA ALA A 447 -33.24 19.61 -7.37
C ALA A 447 -33.06 21.02 -6.79
N THR A 448 -31.92 21.68 -7.07
CA THR A 448 -31.69 23.08 -6.68
C THR A 448 -32.68 24.01 -7.37
N VAL A 449 -32.81 23.92 -8.71
CA VAL A 449 -33.77 24.77 -9.46
C VAL A 449 -35.22 24.56 -9.00
N LEU A 450 -35.63 23.32 -8.77
CA LEU A 450 -36.98 23.01 -8.28
C LEU A 450 -37.20 23.52 -6.86
N ARG A 451 -36.19 23.40 -5.98
CA ARG A 451 -36.25 23.98 -4.63
C ARG A 451 -36.43 25.49 -4.71
N ASP A 452 -35.61 26.18 -5.49
CA ASP A 452 -35.68 27.63 -5.67
C ASP A 452 -37.04 28.08 -6.24
N LEU A 453 -37.64 27.29 -7.15
CA LEU A 453 -38.94 27.58 -7.74
C LEU A 453 -40.11 27.31 -6.77
N LEU A 454 -40.01 26.28 -5.94
CA LEU A 454 -41.02 25.95 -4.92
C LEU A 454 -40.96 26.92 -3.74
N ASP A 455 -39.76 27.28 -3.29
CA ASP A 455 -39.52 28.29 -2.24
C ASP A 455 -39.86 29.71 -2.75
N GLY A 456 -39.79 29.92 -4.07
CA GLY A 456 -40.19 31.13 -4.79
C GLY A 456 -41.69 31.32 -5.01
N VAL A 457 -42.56 30.46 -4.47
CA VAL A 457 -44.00 30.75 -4.32
C VAL A 457 -44.19 31.42 -2.95
N PRO A 458 -44.39 32.75 -2.87
CA PRO A 458 -44.71 33.37 -1.60
C PRO A 458 -46.06 32.82 -1.15
N ALA A 459 -46.06 32.04 -0.07
CA ALA A 459 -47.23 31.90 0.76
C ALA A 459 -47.53 33.30 1.32
N GLU A 460 -48.33 34.07 0.57
CA GLU A 460 -48.95 35.26 1.09
C GLU A 460 -49.67 34.92 2.41
N ARG A 461 -49.34 35.74 3.42
CA ARG A 461 -49.97 35.85 4.74
C ARG A 461 -49.60 34.76 5.73
N HIS A 462 -48.71 35.12 6.65
CA HIS A 462 -49.15 35.47 8.00
C HIS A 462 -48.26 36.57 8.59
N VAL A 463 -48.53 37.81 8.18
CA VAL A 463 -48.31 38.96 9.07
C VAL A 463 -49.51 38.98 10.02
N HIS A 464 -49.31 38.60 11.28
CA HIS A 464 -49.62 39.44 12.44
C HIS A 464 -49.53 38.66 13.76
N GLY A 465 -48.65 39.15 14.64
CA GLY A 465 -48.81 39.09 16.09
C GLY A 465 -48.12 37.88 16.76
N TRP A 466 -47.39 38.02 17.85
CA TRP A 466 -47.15 39.13 18.76
C TRP A 466 -45.83 38.85 19.51
N GLN A 467 -45.09 39.93 19.78
CA GLN A 467 -44.18 40.20 20.91
C GLN A 467 -43.19 39.14 21.37
#